data_AF-A0A1M6LNR2-F1
#
_entry.id   AF-A0A1M6LNR2-F1
#
_cell.length_a   1.000
_cell.length_b   1.000
_cell.length_c   1.000
_cell.angle_alpha   90.00
_cell.angle_beta   90.00
_cell.angle_gamma   90.00
#
_symmetry.space_group_name_H-M   'P 1'
#
loop_
_entity.id
_entity.type
_entity.pdbx_description
1 polymer ?
#
loop_
_entity_poly.entity_id
_entity_poly.type
_entity_poly.pdbx_seq_one_letter_code
_entity_poly.pdbx_strand_id
1 'polypeptide(L)'
;MDDKIVSTAQNWLTIDQGHSELKLVDLTMIMHSHSTDKVIQFLGYLCQDYDRDLKRHIRKDKTDPRINDIVARRFRVKMAMRTMQNAMTRKAA
;
A
#
# COMPACT_ATOMS: atom_id res chain seq x y z
N MET A 1 -6.27 2.98 -16.35
CA MET A 1 -5.02 3.52 -15.76
C MET A 1 -3.88 3.06 -16.66
N ASP A 2 -2.76 3.78 -16.75
CA ASP A 2 -1.59 3.27 -17.49
C ASP A 2 -0.98 2.07 -16.74
N ASP A 3 -0.78 0.96 -17.44
CA ASP A 3 -0.22 -0.28 -16.88
C ASP A 3 1.14 -0.07 -16.22
N LYS A 4 1.95 0.87 -16.73
CA LYS A 4 3.24 1.23 -16.12
C LYS A 4 3.07 1.82 -14.72
N ILE A 5 2.02 2.61 -14.50
CA ILE A 5 1.71 3.20 -13.20
C ILE A 5 1.22 2.13 -12.24
N VAL A 6 0.36 1.21 -12.71
CA VAL A 6 -0.14 0.09 -11.91
C VAL A 6 1.01 -0.82 -11.50
N SER A 7 1.91 -1.16 -12.43
CA SER A 7 3.12 -1.93 -12.13
C SER A 7 4.03 -1.22 -11.13
N THR A 8 4.27 0.09 -11.30
CA THR A 8 5.08 0.87 -10.35
C THR A 8 4.45 0.88 -8.94
N ALA A 9 3.12 1.02 -8.86
CA ALA A 9 2.41 0.94 -7.58
C ALA A 9 2.44 -0.47 -6.98
N GLN A 10 2.34 -1.52 -7.81
CA GLN A 10 2.41 -2.92 -7.39
C GLN A 10 3.80 -3.28 -6.82
N ASN A 11 4.86 -2.70 -7.38
CA ASN A 11 6.23 -2.93 -6.88
C ASN A 11 6.38 -2.46 -5.43
N TRP A 12 5.71 -1.38 -5.03
CA TRP A 12 5.69 -0.97 -3.61
C TRP A 12 4.99 -1.99 -2.72
N LEU A 13 4.01 -2.73 -3.24
CA LEU A 13 3.19 -3.69 -2.51
C LEU A 13 3.72 -5.12 -2.56
N THR A 14 4.85 -5.33 -3.21
CA THR A 14 5.48 -6.64 -3.36
C THR A 14 6.76 -6.63 -2.53
N ILE A 15 6.89 -7.60 -1.63
CA ILE A 15 8.06 -7.77 -0.76
C ILE A 15 8.75 -9.06 -1.17
N ASP A 16 9.98 -8.92 -1.68
CA ASP A 16 10.84 -10.07 -1.96
C ASP A 16 11.36 -10.66 -0.64
N GLN A 17 11.10 -11.95 -0.42
CA GLN A 17 11.59 -12.73 0.72
C GLN A 17 12.66 -13.76 0.29
N GLY A 18 13.26 -13.58 -0.89
CA GLY A 18 14.31 -14.43 -1.46
C GLY A 18 13.79 -15.69 -2.13
N HIS A 19 12.92 -16.44 -1.47
CA HIS A 19 12.30 -17.66 -2.01
C HIS A 19 10.83 -17.49 -2.40
N SER A 20 10.20 -16.39 -1.97
CA SER A 20 8.80 -16.08 -2.25
C SER A 20 8.57 -14.58 -2.29
N GLU A 21 7.62 -14.17 -3.11
CA GLU A 21 7.13 -12.80 -3.11
C GLU A 21 5.87 -12.70 -2.23
N LEU A 22 5.92 -11.85 -1.22
CA LEU A 22 4.74 -11.49 -0.46
C LEU A 22 4.09 -10.25 -1.10
N LYS A 23 2.94 -10.47 -1.75
CA LYS A 23 2.07 -9.38 -2.18
C LYS A 23 1.18 -8.94 -1.01
N LEU A 24 1.34 -7.70 -0.56
CA LEU A 24 0.46 -7.10 0.45
C LEU A 24 -0.98 -6.97 -0.08
N VAL A 25 -1.10 -6.59 -1.35
CA VAL A 25 -2.35 -6.42 -2.10
C VAL A 25 -2.00 -6.64 -3.59
N ASP A 26 -2.89 -7.30 -4.34
CA ASP A 26 -2.78 -7.41 -5.80
C ASP A 26 -3.64 -6.31 -6.46
N LEU A 27 -2.99 -5.24 -6.92
CA LEU A 27 -3.67 -4.10 -7.55
C LEU A 27 -4.27 -4.47 -8.90
N THR A 28 -3.57 -5.31 -9.67
CA THR A 28 -4.05 -5.75 -10.98
C THR A 28 -5.41 -6.42 -10.84
N MET A 29 -5.55 -7.34 -9.88
CA MET A 29 -6.81 -8.00 -9.58
C MET A 29 -7.91 -7.03 -9.16
N ILE A 30 -7.63 -6.11 -8.22
CA ILE A 30 -8.65 -5.18 -7.71
C ILE A 30 -9.10 -4.19 -8.79
N MET A 31 -8.18 -3.75 -9.65
CA MET A 31 -8.47 -2.80 -10.72
C MET A 31 -9.31 -3.39 -11.86
N HIS A 32 -9.39 -4.72 -11.99
CA HIS A 32 -10.35 -5.35 -12.91
C HIS A 32 -11.81 -5.10 -12.50
N SER A 33 -12.08 -4.97 -11.20
CA SER A 33 -13.44 -4.89 -10.65
C SER A 33 -13.82 -3.50 -10.13
N HIS A 34 -12.83 -2.61 -9.95
CA HIS A 34 -13.04 -1.33 -9.28
C HIS A 34 -12.34 -0.17 -10.00
N SER A 35 -12.96 1.01 -9.96
CA SER A 35 -12.36 2.24 -10.48
C SER A 35 -11.12 2.64 -9.69
N THR A 36 -10.22 3.38 -10.33
CA THR A 36 -8.98 3.86 -9.70
C THR A 36 -9.24 4.61 -8.38
N ASP A 37 -10.28 5.45 -8.31
CA ASP A 37 -10.64 6.17 -7.09
C ASP A 37 -11.00 5.24 -5.93
N LYS A 38 -11.76 4.17 -6.21
CA LYS A 38 -12.09 3.14 -5.20
C LYS A 38 -10.85 2.40 -4.73
N VAL A 39 -9.90 2.13 -5.63
CA VAL A 39 -8.63 1.49 -5.26
C VAL A 39 -7.77 2.42 -4.40
N ILE A 40 -7.68 3.71 -4.73
CA ILE A 40 -6.98 4.71 -3.91
C ILE A 40 -7.63 4.81 -2.53
N GLN A 41 -8.96 4.85 -2.46
CA GLN A 41 -9.71 4.88 -1.21
C GLN A 41 -9.43 3.64 -0.36
N PHE A 42 -9.44 2.45 -0.99
CA PHE A 42 -9.08 1.19 -0.34
C PHE A 42 -7.66 1.22 0.25
N LEU A 43 -6.66 1.68 -0.51
CA LEU A 43 -5.29 1.82 0.00
C LEU A 43 -5.21 2.84 1.16
N GLY A 44 -6.06 3.86 1.14
CA GLY A 44 -6.24 4.81 2.24
C GLY A 44 -6.75 4.14 3.51
N TYR A 45 -7.80 3.32 3.41
CA TYR A 45 -8.31 2.53 4.54
C TYR A 45 -7.25 1.56 5.08
N LEU A 46 -6.51 0.89 4.20
CA LEU A 46 -5.43 0.00 4.59
C LEU A 46 -4.31 0.75 5.36
N CYS A 47 -3.98 1.99 4.98
CA CYS A 47 -3.06 2.83 5.76
C CYS A 47 -3.60 3.14 7.16
N GLN A 48 -4.89 3.44 7.29
CA GLN A 48 -5.53 3.72 8.58
C GLN A 48 -5.55 2.50 9.49
N ASP A 49 -5.75 1.32 8.94
CA ASP A 49 -5.68 0.07 9.68
C ASP A 49 -4.27 -0.19 10.22
N TYR A 50 -3.23 0.03 9.41
CA TYR A 50 -1.86 -0.04 9.91
C TYR A 50 -1.55 1.02 10.98
N ASP A 51 -2.11 2.23 10.88
CA ASP A 51 -1.96 3.26 11.93
C ASP A 51 -2.63 2.83 13.24
N ARG A 52 -3.80 2.19 13.17
CA ARG A 52 -4.50 1.65 14.34
C ARG A 52 -3.71 0.53 14.99
N ASP A 53 -3.18 -0.39 14.20
CA ASP A 53 -2.37 -1.51 14.67
C ASP A 53 -1.04 -1.03 15.27
N LEU A 54 -0.36 -0.08 14.61
CA LEU A 54 0.86 0.53 15.11
C LEU A 54 0.65 1.16 16.49
N LYS A 55 -0.41 1.95 16.66
CA LYS A 55 -0.76 2.56 17.95
C LYS A 55 -1.01 1.51 19.03
N ARG A 56 -1.65 0.38 18.69
CA ARG A 56 -1.87 -0.73 19.64
C ARG A 56 -0.56 -1.35 20.10
N HIS A 57 0.36 -1.62 19.17
CA HIS A 57 1.67 -2.20 19.51
C HIS A 57 2.52 -1.23 20.34
N ILE A 58 2.68 0.03 19.93
CA ILE A 58 3.46 1.04 20.66
C ILE A 58 2.95 1.25 22.09
N ARG A 59 1.62 1.24 22.30
CA ARG A 59 1.03 1.38 23.64
C ARG A 59 1.31 0.18 24.53
N LYS A 60 1.42 -1.01 23.96
CA LYS A 60 1.67 -2.25 24.68
C LYS A 60 3.16 -2.42 25.01
N ASP A 61 4.02 -2.28 24.00
CA ASP A 61 5.46 -2.42 24.09
C ASP A 61 6.12 -1.63 22.95
N LYS A 62 6.96 -0.65 23.31
CA LYS A 62 7.63 0.23 22.33
C LYS A 62 8.80 -0.45 21.62
N THR A 63 9.27 -1.58 22.14
CA THR A 63 10.39 -2.36 21.61
C THR A 63 9.96 -3.57 20.79
N ASP A 64 8.65 -3.79 20.63
CA ASP A 64 8.11 -4.91 19.86
C ASP A 64 8.62 -4.82 18.41
N PRO A 65 9.39 -5.81 17.92
CA PRO A 65 9.96 -5.77 16.57
C PRO A 65 8.89 -5.71 15.47
N ARG A 66 7.65 -6.11 15.75
CA ARG A 66 6.51 -5.98 14.82
C ARG A 66 6.20 -4.54 14.45
N ILE A 67 6.59 -3.57 15.27
CA ILE A 67 6.48 -2.14 14.95
C ILE A 67 7.20 -1.83 13.64
N ASN A 68 8.40 -2.40 13.44
CA ASN A 68 9.19 -2.17 12.23
C ASN A 68 8.46 -2.70 10.99
N ASP A 69 7.86 -3.89 11.09
CA ASP A 69 7.10 -4.49 10.00
C ASP A 69 5.85 -3.66 9.65
N ILE A 70 5.11 -3.20 10.67
CA ILE A 70 3.91 -2.38 10.48
C ILE A 70 4.29 -1.05 9.82
N VAL A 71 5.34 -0.38 10.28
CA VAL A 71 5.84 0.87 9.70
C VAL A 71 6.24 0.67 8.24
N ALA A 72 6.99 -0.39 7.94
CA ALA A 72 7.44 -0.69 6.59
C ALA A 72 6.28 -1.02 5.64
N ARG A 73 5.31 -1.82 6.08
CA ARG A 73 4.09 -2.12 5.30
C ARG A 73 3.24 -0.88 5.06
N ARG A 74 3.03 -0.06 6.10
CA ARG A 74 2.30 1.20 5.97
C ARG A 74 2.96 2.15 4.98
N PHE A 75 4.28 2.30 5.05
CA PHE A 75 5.04 3.14 4.14
C PHE A 75 4.84 2.69 2.68
N ARG A 76 4.99 1.39 2.43
CA ARG A 76 4.77 0.77 1.11
C ARG A 76 3.37 1.06 0.55
N VAL A 77 2.32 0.85 1.35
CA VAL A 77 0.93 1.14 0.93
C VAL A 77 0.74 2.63 0.64
N LYS A 78 1.32 3.50 1.48
CA LYS A 78 1.26 4.95 1.25
C LYS A 78 1.96 5.34 -0.06
N MET A 79 3.10 4.73 -0.39
CA MET A 79 3.81 5.00 -1.65
C MET A 79 3.04 4.51 -2.88
N ALA A 80 2.42 3.32 -2.80
CA ALA A 80 1.53 2.84 -3.85
C ALA A 80 0.36 3.80 -4.08
N MET A 81 -0.32 4.21 -3.00
CA MET A 81 -1.44 5.16 -3.05
C MET A 81 -1.01 6.50 -3.68
N ARG A 82 0.13 7.06 -3.24
CA ARG A 82 0.67 8.31 -3.78
C ARG A 82 1.05 8.20 -5.26
N THR A 83 1.60 7.07 -5.67
CA THR A 83 1.94 6.80 -7.08
C THR A 83 0.68 6.86 -7.96
N MET A 84 -0.42 6.23 -7.51
CA MET A 84 -1.70 6.26 -8.22
C MET A 84 -2.34 7.66 -8.22
N GLN A 85 -2.34 8.36 -7.09
CA GLN A 85 -2.87 9.73 -6.98
C GLN A 85 -2.16 10.69 -7.94
N ASN A 86 -0.82 10.67 -7.94
CA ASN A 86 -0.03 11.56 -8.80
C ASN A 86 -0.30 11.32 -10.29
N ALA A 87 -0.52 10.06 -10.68
CA ALA A 87 -0.88 9.74 -12.06
C ALA A 87 -2.26 10.27 -12.46
N MET A 88 -3.23 10.25 -11.55
CA MET A 88 -4.55 10.84 -11.80
C MET A 88 -4.47 12.37 -11.94
N THR A 89 -3.72 13.04 -11.07
CA THR A 89 -3.53 14.50 -11.15
C THR A 89 -2.84 14.91 -12.45
N ARG A 90 -1.81 14.19 -12.89
CA ARG A 90 -1.11 14.45 -14.16
C ARG A 90 -1.97 14.22 -15.40
N LYS A 91 -2.99 13.36 -15.32
CA LYS A 91 -3.92 13.10 -16.42
C LYS A 91 -5.03 14.16 -16.53
N ALA A 92 -5.29 14.89 -15.44
CA ALA A 92 -6.30 15.96 -15.38
C ALA A 92 -5.74 17.35 -15.74
N ALA A 93 -4.41 17.48 -15.83
CA ALA A 93 -3.69 18.68 -16.25
C ALA A 93 -3.33 18.60 -17.74
#